data_AF-A0A7S1IMU1-F1
#
_entry.id   AF-A0A7S1IMU1-F1
#
_cell.length_a   1.000
_cell.length_b   1.000
_cell.length_c   1.000
_cell.angle_alpha   90.00
_cell.angle_beta   90.00
_cell.angle_gamma   90.00
#
_symmetry.space_group_name_H-M   'P 1'
#
loop_
_entity.id
_entity.type
_entity.pdbx_description
1 polymer ?
#
loop_
_entity_poly.entity_id
_entity_poly.type
_entity_poly.pdbx_seq_one_letter_code
_entity_poly.pdbx_strand_id
1 'polypeptide(L)'
;DLWRVQLSNGAAGNKLSVSYFDTVPVALGMAILKSGFLFIAAESSDHKLYQICGMGTQSDRGLAGHVLGLQGTAEVESVPLFYPSALQNLRLVDSMQSYAPLVACRALPASSSQVACLSGAGARSTLRI
;
A
#
# COMPACT_ATOMS: atom_id res chain seq x y z
N ASP A 1 -0.34 -1.34 -5.71
CA ASP A 1 -1.71 -1.36 -5.16
C ASP A 1 -1.86 -2.44 -4.11
N LEU A 2 -2.75 -2.23 -3.14
CA LEU A 2 -3.09 -3.22 -2.12
C LEU A 2 -4.40 -3.94 -2.51
N TRP A 3 -4.36 -5.26 -2.48
CA TRP A 3 -5.50 -6.12 -2.81
C TRP A 3 -5.90 -6.94 -1.59
N ARG A 4 -7.20 -7.01 -1.32
CA ARG A 4 -7.76 -7.90 -0.30
C ARG A 4 -8.12 -9.22 -0.96
N VAL A 5 -7.52 -10.29 -0.45
CA VAL A 5 -7.77 -11.66 -0.87
C VAL A 5 -8.46 -12.40 0.25
N GLN A 6 -9.60 -13.02 -0.05
CA GLN A 6 -10.38 -13.80 0.90
C GLN A 6 -10.61 -15.21 0.37
N LEU A 7 -10.35 -16.21 1.21
CA LEU A 7 -10.69 -17.59 0.95
C LEU A 7 -11.89 -17.97 1.82
N SER A 8 -13.00 -18.34 1.18
CA SER A 8 -14.17 -18.89 1.87
C SER A 8 -14.28 -20.37 1.53
N ASN A 9 -14.29 -21.22 2.57
CA ASN A 9 -14.59 -22.64 2.43
C ASN A 9 -16.06 -22.88 2.76
N GLY A 10 -16.83 -23.40 1.80
CA GLY A 10 -18.25 -23.71 1.97
C GLY A 10 -18.58 -25.08 1.40
N ALA A 11 -19.81 -25.55 1.66
CA ALA A 11 -20.28 -26.85 1.16
C ALA A 11 -20.24 -26.98 -0.37
N ALA A 12 -20.30 -25.86 -1.09
CA ALA A 12 -20.21 -25.80 -2.56
C ALA A 12 -18.76 -25.75 -3.09
N GLY A 13 -17.75 -25.81 -2.21
CA GLY A 13 -16.33 -25.76 -2.57
C GLY A 13 -15.62 -24.49 -2.07
N ASN A 14 -14.31 -24.44 -2.34
CA ASN A 14 -13.46 -23.31 -1.99
C ASN A 14 -13.64 -22.16 -2.98
N LYS A 15 -13.93 -20.97 -2.46
CA LYS A 15 -14.11 -19.74 -3.25
C LYS A 15 -13.03 -18.72 -2.86
N LEU A 16 -12.35 -18.17 -3.87
CA LEU A 16 -11.37 -17.10 -3.73
C LEU A 16 -12.02 -15.79 -4.19
N SER A 17 -12.00 -14.76 -3.35
CA SER A 17 -12.47 -13.43 -3.71
C SER A 17 -11.31 -12.46 -3.62
N VAL A 18 -11.07 -11.72 -4.71
CA VAL A 18 -10.04 -10.69 -4.80
C VAL A 18 -10.73 -9.35 -5.05
N SER A 19 -10.39 -8.36 -4.24
CA SER A 19 -10.95 -7.00 -4.33
C SER A 19 -9.86 -5.96 -4.13
N TYR A 20 -9.95 -4.85 -4.86
CA TYR A 20 -9.06 -3.71 -4.66
C TYR A 20 -9.33 -3.09 -3.28
N PHE A 21 -8.27 -2.76 -2.53
CA PHE A 21 -8.39 -2.21 -1.18
C PHE A 21 -8.03 -0.72 -1.14
N ASP A 22 -6.78 -0.37 -1.43
CA ASP A 22 -6.30 1.02 -1.49
C ASP A 22 -4.91 1.04 -2.18
N THR A 23 -4.41 2.22 -2.53
CA THR A 23 -3.06 2.40 -3.07
C THR A 23 -2.12 3.00 -2.00
N VAL A 24 -1.03 2.30 -1.72
CA VAL A 24 0.04 2.71 -0.79
C VAL A 24 1.39 2.74 -1.53
N PRO A 25 2.42 3.41 -0.98
CA PRO A 25 3.78 3.30 -1.50
C PRO A 25 4.23 1.84 -1.62
N VAL A 26 5.03 1.56 -2.66
CA VAL A 26 5.70 0.26 -2.79
C VAL A 26 6.53 -0.03 -1.54
N ALA A 27 6.40 -1.24 -1.03
CA ALA A 27 6.88 -1.65 0.28
C ALA A 27 7.74 -2.91 0.17
N LEU A 28 8.79 -2.97 1.00
CA LEU A 28 9.61 -4.17 1.20
C LEU A 28 8.97 -5.13 2.21
N GLY A 29 8.09 -4.61 3.07
CA GLY A 29 7.40 -5.38 4.09
C GLY A 29 6.15 -4.65 4.58
N MET A 30 5.17 -5.44 5.04
CA MET A 30 3.91 -4.94 5.59
C MET A 30 3.55 -5.73 6.85
N ALA A 31 2.98 -5.05 7.84
CA ALA A 31 2.51 -5.69 9.07
C ALA A 31 1.14 -5.15 9.49
N ILE A 32 0.18 -6.05 9.72
CA ILE A 32 -1.13 -5.72 10.30
C ILE A 32 -1.06 -5.96 11.80
N LEU A 33 -1.29 -4.91 12.58
CA LEU A 33 -1.30 -4.95 14.04
C LEU A 33 -2.71 -5.26 14.54
N LYS A 34 -2.81 -6.03 15.63
CA LYS A 34 -4.10 -6.38 16.27
C LYS A 34 -4.91 -5.15 16.72
N SER A 35 -4.25 -4.02 16.92
CA SER A 35 -4.87 -2.72 17.23
C SER A 35 -5.56 -2.05 16.04
N GLY A 36 -5.55 -2.67 14.85
CA GLY A 36 -6.20 -2.14 13.64
C GLY A 36 -5.31 -1.19 12.82
N PHE A 37 -3.98 -1.34 12.90
CA PHE A 37 -3.03 -0.55 12.12
C PHE A 37 -2.33 -1.39 11.06
N LEU A 38 -1.99 -0.76 9.95
CA LEU A 38 -1.18 -1.30 8.88
C LEU A 38 0.12 -0.50 8.78
N PHE A 39 1.24 -1.14 9.12
CA PHE A 39 2.57 -0.58 8.93
C PHE A 39 3.11 -0.96 7.55
N ILE A 40 3.61 0.03 6.82
CA ILE A 40 4.18 -0.08 5.48
C ILE A 40 5.66 0.33 5.53
N ALA A 41 6.55 -0.65 5.42
CA ALA A 41 7.98 -0.42 5.25
C ALA A 41 8.27 -0.08 3.78
N ALA A 42 8.09 1.20 3.42
CA ALA A 42 8.34 1.70 2.06
C ALA A 42 9.75 1.36 1.57
N GLU A 43 9.89 0.96 0.30
CA GLU A 43 11.19 0.64 -0.30
C GLU A 43 12.09 1.87 -0.51
N SER A 44 11.47 3.05 -0.61
CA SER A 44 12.14 4.34 -0.78
C SER A 44 11.29 5.43 -0.16
N SER A 45 11.92 6.44 0.43
CA SER A 45 11.26 7.48 1.21
C SER A 45 10.64 6.96 2.53
N ASP A 46 9.86 7.81 3.18
CA ASP A 46 9.32 7.58 4.52
C ASP A 46 8.42 6.35 4.60
N HIS A 47 8.57 5.60 5.69
CA HIS A 47 7.66 4.51 6.04
C HIS A 47 6.35 5.09 6.56
N LYS A 48 5.25 4.32 6.44
CA LYS A 48 3.91 4.84 6.73
C LYS A 48 3.16 3.93 7.69
N LEU A 49 2.48 4.55 8.64
CA LEU A 49 1.55 3.89 9.54
C LEU A 49 0.14 4.34 9.19
N TYR A 50 -0.69 3.38 8.81
CA TYR A 50 -2.10 3.61 8.49
C TYR A 50 -2.99 3.00 9.57
N GLN A 51 -4.12 3.63 9.85
CA GLN A 51 -5.24 3.03 10.57
C GLN A 51 -6.21 2.43 9.56
N ILE A 52 -6.65 1.20 9.82
CA ILE A 52 -7.67 0.51 9.01
C ILE A 52 -9.04 1.02 9.48
N CYS A 53 -9.69 1.83 8.66
CA CYS A 53 -11.01 2.41 8.94
C CYS A 53 -12.14 1.61 8.30
N GLY A 54 -11.87 0.89 7.21
CA GLY A 54 -12.84 0.11 6.47
C GLY A 54 -12.29 -1.24 6.04
N MET A 55 -13.18 -2.22 5.87
CA MET A 55 -12.82 -3.57 5.41
C MET A 55 -12.94 -3.75 3.89
N GLY A 56 -13.24 -2.70 3.13
CA GLY A 56 -13.38 -2.78 1.67
C GLY A 56 -14.53 -3.68 1.21
N THR A 57 -15.59 -3.85 2.02
CA THR A 57 -16.75 -4.70 1.72
C THR A 57 -17.84 -4.03 0.90
N GLN A 58 -17.70 -2.75 0.54
CA GLN A 58 -18.76 -2.03 -0.15
C GLN A 58 -18.81 -2.42 -1.63
N SER A 59 -19.75 -3.31 -1.93
CA SER A 59 -20.19 -3.77 -3.27
C SER A 59 -20.69 -2.65 -4.19
N ASP A 60 -20.82 -1.42 -3.69
CA ASP A 60 -21.48 -0.30 -4.37
C ASP A 60 -20.55 0.55 -5.25
N ARG A 61 -19.27 0.18 -5.39
CA ARG A 61 -18.24 1.07 -5.98
C ARG A 61 -17.81 0.74 -7.40
N GLY A 62 -18.43 -0.24 -8.07
CA GLY A 62 -18.09 -0.61 -9.45
C GLY A 62 -16.63 -1.08 -9.65
N LEU A 63 -15.87 -1.23 -8.57
CA LEU A 63 -14.52 -1.77 -8.56
C LEU A 63 -14.66 -3.28 -8.44
N ALA A 64 -14.35 -3.96 -9.53
CA ALA A 64 -14.68 -5.35 -9.73
C ALA A 64 -14.08 -6.24 -8.63
N GLY A 65 -14.92 -6.65 -7.68
CA GLY A 65 -14.64 -7.76 -6.79
C GLY A 65 -14.74 -9.03 -7.62
N HIS A 66 -13.61 -9.51 -8.15
CA HIS A 66 -13.61 -10.76 -8.88
C HIS A 66 -13.66 -11.91 -7.88
N VAL A 67 -14.74 -12.67 -7.98
CA VAL A 67 -14.84 -13.97 -7.36
C VAL A 67 -14.26 -14.97 -8.34
N LEU A 68 -13.04 -15.44 -8.09
CA LEU A 68 -12.48 -16.57 -8.81
C LEU A 68 -12.92 -17.84 -8.07
N GLY A 69 -13.84 -18.59 -8.68
CA GLY A 69 -14.11 -19.95 -8.23
C GLY A 69 -12.87 -20.80 -8.47
N LEU A 70 -12.36 -21.51 -7.44
CA LEU A 70 -11.21 -22.41 -7.58
C LEU A 70 -11.58 -23.74 -8.27
N GLN A 71 -12.81 -23.87 -8.79
CA GLN A 71 -13.16 -24.94 -9.71
C GLN A 71 -12.54 -24.61 -11.06
N GLY A 72 -11.48 -25.34 -11.41
CA GLY A 72 -10.53 -25.08 -12.51
C GLY A 72 -11.10 -25.17 -13.93
N THR A 73 -12.25 -24.54 -14.20
CA THR A 73 -12.94 -24.54 -15.50
C THR A 73 -13.50 -23.17 -15.91
N ALA A 74 -13.32 -22.11 -15.11
CA ALA A 74 -13.73 -20.78 -15.54
C ALA A 74 -12.63 -20.16 -16.43
N GLU A 75 -12.83 -20.24 -17.75
CA GLU A 75 -12.10 -19.41 -18.70
C GLU A 75 -12.22 -17.96 -18.24
N VAL A 76 -11.09 -17.31 -17.95
CA VAL A 76 -11.08 -15.88 -17.61
C VAL A 76 -11.34 -15.13 -18.92
N GLU A 77 -12.62 -14.95 -19.27
CA GLU A 77 -13.06 -14.31 -20.53
C GLU A 77 -12.52 -12.88 -20.68
N SER A 78 -12.18 -12.20 -19.58
CA SER A 78 -11.59 -10.86 -19.63
C SER A 78 -10.77 -10.53 -18.37
N VAL A 79 -9.76 -9.68 -18.55
CA VAL A 79 -8.95 -9.16 -17.45
C VAL A 79 -9.79 -8.16 -16.64
N PRO A 80 -9.86 -8.33 -15.30
CA PRO A 80 -10.42 -7.34 -14.38
C PRO A 80 -9.97 -5.91 -14.66
N LEU A 81 -10.90 -4.97 -14.84
CA LEU A 81 -10.59 -3.54 -14.83
C LEU A 81 -10.90 -2.95 -13.45
N PHE A 82 -10.01 -2.10 -12.96
CA PHE A 82 -10.19 -1.34 -11.72
C PHE A 82 -9.62 0.07 -11.88
N TYR A 83 -10.09 0.99 -11.04
CA TYR A 83 -9.65 2.39 -11.04
C TYR A 83 -9.05 2.71 -9.68
N PRO A 84 -7.75 3.07 -9.62
CA PRO A 84 -7.14 3.55 -8.39
C PRO A 84 -7.89 4.77 -7.85
N SER A 85 -8.09 4.82 -6.54
CA SER A 85 -8.76 5.95 -5.88
C SER A 85 -7.93 6.47 -4.71
N ALA A 86 -8.28 7.65 -4.21
CA ALA A 86 -7.72 8.15 -2.95
C ALA A 86 -8.03 7.17 -1.81
N LEU A 87 -7.25 7.20 -0.72
CA LEU A 87 -7.40 6.28 0.41
C LEU A 87 -8.83 6.31 0.98
N GLN A 88 -9.49 5.15 1.04
CA GLN A 88 -10.85 5.03 1.57
C GLN A 88 -10.94 4.07 2.75
N ASN A 89 -10.18 2.99 2.70
CA ASN A 89 -10.16 1.97 3.74
C ASN A 89 -9.04 2.23 4.75
N LEU A 90 -8.02 2.98 4.35
CA LEU A 90 -6.88 3.39 5.16
C LEU A 90 -6.92 4.89 5.47
N ARG A 91 -6.49 5.25 6.68
CA ARG A 91 -6.20 6.64 7.05
C ARG A 91 -4.72 6.74 7.44
N LEU A 92 -3.98 7.67 6.83
CA LEU A 92 -2.60 7.92 7.25
C LEU A 92 -2.60 8.49 8.67
N VAL A 93 -1.87 7.84 9.57
CA VAL A 93 -1.73 8.24 10.97
C VAL A 93 -0.37 8.88 11.20
N ASP A 94 0.69 8.24 10.70
CA ASP A 94 2.05 8.69 10.89
C ASP A 94 2.94 8.36 9.69
N SER A 95 4.00 9.14 9.53
CA SER A 95 5.04 8.97 8.51
C SER A 95 6.40 8.97 9.20
N MET A 96 7.00 7.79 9.28
CA MET A 96 8.33 7.64 9.88
C MET A 96 9.39 8.04 8.86
N GLN A 97 10.16 9.07 9.21
CA GLN A 97 11.20 9.63 8.36
C GLN A 97 12.25 8.58 7.97
N SER A 98 12.55 8.51 6.66
CA SER A 98 13.61 7.69 6.11
C SER A 98 14.41 8.46 5.06
N TYR A 99 15.73 8.33 5.13
CA TYR A 99 16.65 8.89 4.13
C TYR A 99 16.98 7.89 3.01
N ALA A 100 16.39 6.69 3.03
CA ALA A 100 16.65 5.67 2.03
C ALA A 100 15.86 5.89 0.72
N PRO A 101 16.45 5.64 -0.45
CA PRO A 101 17.90 5.58 -0.67
C PRO A 101 18.52 6.98 -0.51
N LEU A 102 19.67 7.05 0.15
CA LEU A 102 20.42 8.30 0.28
C LEU A 102 21.26 8.47 -0.97
N VAL A 103 20.93 9.47 -1.77
CA VAL A 103 21.58 9.70 -3.08
C VAL A 103 22.84 10.53 -2.91
N ALA A 104 22.75 11.61 -2.13
CA ALA A 104 23.89 12.49 -1.84
C ALA A 104 23.64 13.27 -0.55
N CYS A 105 24.71 13.66 0.15
CA CYS A 105 24.65 14.62 1.24
C CYS A 105 25.80 15.62 1.15
N ARG A 106 25.58 16.84 1.62
CA ARG A 106 26.58 17.90 1.70
C ARG A 106 26.44 18.67 3.01
N ALA A 107 27.55 18.77 3.74
CA ALA A 107 27.63 19.69 4.88
C ALA A 107 27.50 21.14 4.40
N LEU A 108 26.63 21.90 5.07
CA LEU A 108 26.45 23.32 4.85
C LEU A 108 27.56 24.10 5.58
N PRO A 109 27.78 25.39 5.23
CA PRO A 109 28.88 26.18 5.79
C PRO A 109 28.95 26.13 7.32
N ALA A 110 30.16 26.29 7.88
CA ALA A 110 30.44 26.11 9.31
C ALA A 110 29.56 26.93 10.26
N SER A 111 28.94 28.01 9.77
CA SER A 111 27.99 28.81 10.53
C SER A 111 26.67 28.10 10.87
N SER A 112 26.29 27.02 10.16
CA SER A 112 24.99 26.35 10.36
C SER A 112 25.06 24.93 10.93
N SER A 113 26.22 24.25 10.93
CA SER A 113 26.36 22.84 11.37
C SER A 113 25.29 21.88 10.83
N GLN A 114 24.74 22.17 9.65
CA GLN A 114 23.64 21.42 9.03
C GLN A 114 24.15 20.56 7.88
N VAL A 115 23.38 19.51 7.52
CA VAL A 115 23.71 18.62 6.40
C VAL A 115 22.50 18.52 5.48
N ALA A 116 22.65 19.01 4.26
CA ALA A 116 21.65 18.87 3.22
C ALA A 116 21.78 17.50 2.55
N CYS A 117 20.70 16.71 2.48
CA CYS A 117 20.66 15.37 1.92
C CYS A 117 19.56 15.22 0.87
N LEU A 118 19.93 14.65 -0.28
CA LEU A 118 19.03 14.18 -1.33
C LEU A 118 18.71 12.71 -1.08
N SER A 119 17.42 12.39 -0.97
CA SER A 119 16.95 11.04 -0.64
C SER A 119 15.66 10.68 -1.36
N GLY A 120 15.32 9.38 -1.42
CA GLY A 120 14.09 8.90 -2.05
C GLY A 120 14.27 8.56 -3.54
N ALA A 121 13.18 8.19 -4.19
CA ALA A 121 13.17 7.81 -5.60
C ALA A 121 11.89 8.27 -6.32
N GLY A 122 12.02 8.61 -7.60
CA GLY A 122 10.91 9.06 -8.45
C GLY A 122 10.17 10.26 -7.85
N ALA A 123 8.83 10.22 -7.89
CA ALA A 123 7.97 11.26 -7.34
C ALA A 123 8.03 11.39 -5.80
N ARG A 124 8.71 10.47 -5.10
CA ARG A 124 8.91 10.51 -3.64
C ARG A 124 10.32 10.97 -3.23
N SER A 125 11.08 11.53 -4.17
CA SER A 125 12.38 12.14 -3.90
C SER A 125 12.23 13.41 -3.05
N THR A 126 13.16 13.64 -2.13
CA THR A 126 13.15 14.77 -1.19
C THR A 126 14.56 15.33 -0.97
N LEU A 127 14.65 16.65 -0.84
CA LEU A 127 15.81 17.35 -0.27
C LEU A 127 15.49 17.69 1.18
N ARG A 128 16.36 17.28 2.11
CA ARG A 128 16.20 17.49 3.57
C ARG A 128 17.43 18.20 4.10
N ILE A 129 17.28 19.07 5.10
CA ILE A 129 18.36 19.85 5.74
C ILE A 129 18.30 19.64 7.25
#